data_AF-A0AAJ0ES77-F1
#
_entry.id   AF-A0AAJ0ES77-F1
#
_cell.length_a   1.000
_cell.length_b   1.000
_cell.length_c   1.000
_cell.angle_alpha   90.00
_cell.angle_beta   90.00
_cell.angle_gamma   90.00
#
_symmetry.space_group_name_H-M   'P 1'
#
loop_
_entity.id
_entity.type
_entity.pdbx_description
1 polymer ?
#
loop_
_entity_poly.entity_id
_entity_poly.type
_entity_poly.pdbx_seq_one_letter_code
_entity_poly.pdbx_strand_id
1 'polypeptide(L)'
;MSPNPQPIIHINGYPGTGKLTIARALEQKLAPGARLIHNHPLINPADAVLHRIGPGYQDLRKAICGTVFAALAEYPLTRDSAYILTEFHSSDAVGSATCAEYLEAAVRAWLCACFGCAGV
;
A
#
# COMPACT_ATOMS: atom_id res chain seq x y z
N MET A 1 24.88 14.43 4.91
CA MET A 1 23.93 13.56 5.63
C MET A 1 23.13 12.82 4.58
N SER A 2 23.26 11.51 4.50
CA SER A 2 22.35 10.68 3.70
C SER A 2 20.95 10.85 4.31
N PRO A 3 19.91 11.19 3.53
CA PRO A 3 18.58 11.33 4.08
C PRO A 3 18.16 10.02 4.74
N ASN A 4 17.65 10.12 5.97
CA ASN A 4 17.06 8.97 6.64
C ASN A 4 15.81 8.60 5.84
N PRO A 5 15.58 7.32 5.54
CA PRO A 5 14.39 6.89 4.82
C PRO A 5 13.11 7.39 5.44
N GLN A 6 12.22 7.90 4.60
CA GLN A 6 10.86 8.19 5.03
C GLN A 6 10.03 6.91 5.11
N PRO A 7 9.05 6.84 6.03
CA PRO A 7 8.30 5.63 6.30
C PRO A 7 7.28 5.30 5.20
N ILE A 8 7.00 4.00 5.07
CA ILE A 8 5.81 3.48 4.38
C ILE A 8 4.78 3.10 5.44
N ILE A 9 3.61 3.73 5.38
CA ILE A 9 2.51 3.60 6.32
C ILE A 9 1.35 2.88 5.62
N HIS A 10 1.03 1.67 6.06
CA HIS A 10 -0.07 0.88 5.52
C HIS A 10 -1.28 0.90 6.46
N ILE A 11 -2.44 1.32 5.95
CA ILE A 11 -3.72 1.38 6.67
C ILE A 11 -4.68 0.37 6.04
N ASN A 12 -4.82 -0.80 6.68
CA ASN A 12 -5.81 -1.80 6.31
C ASN A 12 -7.13 -1.58 7.07
N GLY A 13 -8.27 -1.67 6.38
CA GLY A 13 -9.57 -1.63 7.04
C GLY A 13 -10.75 -1.79 6.08
N TYR A 14 -11.90 -2.23 6.60
CA TYR A 14 -13.12 -2.41 5.80
C TYR A 14 -13.52 -1.16 5.01
N PRO A 15 -14.19 -1.29 3.85
CA PRO A 15 -14.85 -0.16 3.20
C PRO A 15 -15.75 0.59 4.18
N GLY A 16 -15.70 1.93 4.17
CA GLY A 16 -16.52 2.76 5.06
C GLY A 16 -15.93 3.04 6.45
N THR A 17 -14.80 2.45 6.85
CA THR A 17 -14.18 2.66 8.18
C THR A 17 -13.44 4.00 8.38
N GLY A 18 -13.45 4.88 7.38
CA GLY A 18 -12.74 6.17 7.44
C GLY A 18 -11.23 6.12 7.19
N LYS A 19 -10.67 4.98 6.72
CA LYS A 19 -9.23 4.87 6.38
C LYS A 19 -8.72 5.96 5.43
N LEU A 20 -9.52 6.35 4.43
CA LEU A 20 -9.16 7.43 3.51
C LEU A 20 -9.13 8.80 4.21
N THR A 21 -10.07 9.03 5.14
CA THR A 21 -10.12 10.25 5.95
C THR A 21 -8.86 10.38 6.80
N ILE A 22 -8.47 9.30 7.50
CA ILE A 22 -7.25 9.27 8.32
C ILE A 22 -6.02 9.46 7.43
N ALA A 23 -5.95 8.77 6.30
CA ALA A 23 -4.82 8.87 5.37
C ALA A 23 -4.63 10.29 4.82
N ARG A 24 -5.71 10.99 4.48
CA ARG A 24 -5.67 12.39 4.05
C ARG A 24 -5.23 13.34 5.15
N ALA A 25 -5.74 13.16 6.37
CA ALA A 25 -5.31 13.97 7.52
C ALA A 25 -3.82 13.76 7.84
N LEU A 26 -3.33 12.52 7.68
CA LEU A 26 -1.92 12.19 7.87
C LEU A 26 -1.04 12.78 6.76
N GLU A 27 -1.46 12.69 5.50
CA GLU A 27 -0.78 13.32 4.36
C GLU A 27 -0.60 14.83 4.58
N GLN A 28 -1.65 15.52 5.01
CA GLN A 28 -1.61 16.95 5.32
C GLN A 28 -0.64 17.29 6.45
N LYS A 29 -0.56 16.44 7.49
CA LYS A 29 0.35 16.64 8.63
C LYS A 29 1.82 16.39 8.29
N LEU A 30 2.09 15.53 7.32
CA LEU A 30 3.43 15.15 6.89
C LEU A 30 3.89 15.92 5.63
N ALA A 31 3.06 16.83 5.11
CA ALA A 31 3.39 17.67 3.97
C ALA A 31 4.57 18.61 4.28
N PRO A 32 5.42 18.93 3.29
CA PRO A 32 5.35 18.53 1.87
C PRO A 32 5.95 17.14 1.57
N GLY A 33 6.37 16.38 2.58
CA GLY A 33 7.12 15.13 2.43
C GLY A 33 6.29 13.86 2.40
N ALA A 34 4.99 13.90 2.10
CA ALA A 34 4.12 12.72 2.11
C ALA A 34 3.28 12.58 0.84
N ARG A 35 3.00 11.32 0.48
CA ARG A 35 2.21 10.95 -0.70
C ARG A 35 1.20 9.87 -0.32
N LEU A 36 -0.07 10.12 -0.61
CA LEU A 36 -1.13 9.12 -0.45
C LEU A 36 -1.34 8.28 -1.72
N ILE A 37 -1.14 6.96 -1.58
CA ILE A 37 -1.53 5.95 -2.56
C ILE A 37 -2.77 5.23 -2.02
N HIS A 38 -3.95 5.78 -2.31
CA HIS A 38 -5.18 5.09 -1.93
C HIS A 38 -5.46 3.89 -2.85
N ASN A 39 -6.38 3.02 -2.45
CA ASN A 39 -6.58 1.71 -3.08
C ASN A 39 -6.89 1.75 -4.59
N HIS A 40 -7.73 2.70 -5.01
CA HIS A 40 -8.19 2.81 -6.39
C HIS A 40 -7.07 2.95 -7.44
N PRO A 41 -6.06 3.81 -7.26
CA PRO A 41 -4.85 3.84 -8.09
C PRO A 41 -4.19 2.48 -8.34
N LEU A 42 -4.26 1.55 -7.37
CA LEU A 42 -3.63 0.23 -7.47
C LEU A 42 -4.56 -0.80 -8.13
N ILE A 43 -5.86 -0.73 -7.85
CA ILE A 43 -6.83 -1.74 -8.28
C ILE A 43 -7.50 -1.42 -9.62
N ASN A 44 -7.84 -0.16 -9.86
CA ASN A 44 -8.61 0.23 -11.03
C ASN A 44 -7.95 -0.15 -12.37
N PRO A 45 -6.60 -0.13 -12.52
CA PRO A 45 -5.99 -0.57 -13.79
C PRO A 45 -6.24 -2.06 -14.07
N ALA A 46 -6.25 -2.93 -13.06
CA ALA A 46 -6.59 -4.34 -13.23
C ALA A 46 -8.07 -4.51 -13.62
N ASP A 47 -8.95 -3.76 -12.94
CA ASP A 47 -10.41 -3.78 -13.16
C ASP A 47 -10.81 -3.29 -14.56
N ALA A 48 -10.03 -2.36 -15.13
CA ALA A 48 -10.24 -1.87 -16.49
C ALA A 48 -9.89 -2.91 -17.58
N VAL A 49 -9.04 -3.89 -17.26
CA VAL A 49 -8.59 -4.92 -18.22
C VAL A 49 -9.36 -6.22 -18.01
N LEU A 50 -9.50 -6.66 -16.75
CA LEU A 50 -10.16 -7.89 -16.36
C LEU A 50 -11.24 -7.59 -15.32
N HIS A 51 -12.43 -8.14 -15.50
CA HIS A 51 -13.47 -8.01 -14.49
C HIS A 51 -12.98 -8.63 -13.16
N ARG A 52 -13.22 -7.96 -12.03
CA ARG A 52 -12.88 -8.42 -10.66
C ARG A 52 -13.12 -9.90 -10.32
N ILE A 53 -14.17 -10.50 -10.87
CA ILE A 53 -14.55 -11.90 -10.59
C ILE A 53 -14.00 -12.87 -11.64
N GLY A 54 -13.38 -12.34 -12.70
CA GLY A 54 -12.85 -13.11 -13.81
C GLY A 54 -11.50 -13.75 -13.48
N PRO A 55 -11.16 -14.85 -14.18
CA PRO A 55 -9.85 -15.47 -14.05
C PRO A 55 -8.74 -14.46 -14.41
N GLY A 56 -7.62 -14.52 -13.70
CA GLY A 56 -6.45 -13.66 -13.93
C GLY A 56 -6.53 -12.25 -13.36
N TYR A 57 -7.69 -11.78 -12.88
CA TYR A 57 -7.80 -10.43 -12.27
C TYR A 57 -6.87 -10.27 -11.07
N GLN A 58 -6.83 -11.27 -10.18
CA GLN A 58 -5.98 -11.22 -8.99
C GLN A 58 -4.50 -11.23 -9.37
N ASP A 59 -4.11 -12.02 -10.37
CA ASP A 59 -2.72 -12.08 -10.86
C ASP A 59 -2.29 -10.73 -11.45
N LEU A 60 -3.15 -10.10 -12.26
CA LEU A 60 -2.89 -8.78 -12.83
C LEU A 60 -2.81 -7.71 -11.74
N ARG A 61 -3.74 -7.71 -10.78
CA ARG A 61 -3.71 -6.80 -9.62
C ARG A 61 -2.39 -6.95 -8.86
N LYS A 62 -1.96 -8.19 -8.59
CA LYS A 62 -0.68 -8.47 -7.90
C LYS A 62 0.51 -7.97 -8.69
N ALA A 63 0.56 -8.19 -10.00
CA ALA A 63 1.64 -7.68 -10.86
C ALA A 63 1.73 -6.15 -10.86
N ILE A 64 0.59 -5.45 -10.90
CA ILE A 64 0.55 -3.98 -10.82
C ILE A 64 1.05 -3.49 -9.46
N CYS A 65 0.51 -4.02 -8.36
CA CYS A 65 0.96 -3.66 -7.01
C CYS A 65 2.45 -3.94 -6.83
N GLY A 66 2.92 -5.11 -7.28
CA GLY A 66 4.34 -5.50 -7.23
C GLY A 66 5.25 -4.53 -7.99
N THR A 67 4.81 -4.02 -9.14
CA THR A 67 5.58 -3.02 -9.92
C THR A 67 5.68 -1.70 -9.15
N VAL A 68 4.60 -1.25 -8.52
CA VAL A 68 4.62 -0.03 -7.69
C VAL A 68 5.57 -0.21 -6.50
N PHE A 69 5.51 -1.36 -5.83
CA PHE A 69 6.38 -1.66 -4.70
C PHE A 69 7.85 -1.77 -5.08
N ALA A 70 8.17 -2.41 -6.20
CA ALA A 70 9.53 -2.44 -6.74
C ALA A 70 10.04 -1.01 -6.99
N ALA A 71 9.19 -0.15 -7.58
CA ALA A 71 9.57 1.24 -7.78
C ALA A 71 9.82 1.99 -6.46
N LEU A 72 9.01 1.76 -5.42
CA LEU A 72 9.24 2.34 -4.09
C LEU A 72 10.57 1.88 -3.48
N ALA A 73 10.99 0.64 -3.72
CA ALA A 73 12.24 0.09 -3.20
C ALA A 73 13.49 0.52 -3.99
N GLU A 74 13.39 0.55 -5.31
CA GLU A 74 14.54 0.68 -6.20
C GLU A 74 14.92 2.16 -6.42
N TYR A 75 13.95 3.05 -6.65
CA TYR A 75 14.24 4.43 -7.05
C TYR A 75 14.60 5.32 -5.85
N PRO A 76 15.81 5.90 -5.77
CA PRO A 76 16.20 6.72 -4.62
C PRO A 76 15.33 7.95 -4.36
N LEU A 77 14.70 8.49 -5.40
CA LEU A 77 13.80 9.64 -5.31
C LEU A 77 12.54 9.37 -4.45
N THR A 78 12.19 8.12 -4.20
CA THR A 78 11.08 7.76 -3.32
C THR A 78 11.47 7.88 -1.84
N ARG A 79 12.77 7.82 -1.52
CA ARG A 79 13.28 7.76 -0.14
C ARG A 79 13.04 9.05 0.65
N ASP A 80 12.85 10.16 -0.05
CA ASP A 80 12.60 11.48 0.52
C ASP A 80 11.12 11.75 0.81
N SER A 81 10.22 10.79 0.52
CA SER A 81 8.77 10.92 0.74
C SER A 81 8.21 9.79 1.59
N ALA A 82 7.40 10.13 2.58
CA ALA A 82 6.57 9.17 3.30
C ALA A 82 5.42 8.71 2.39
N TYR A 83 5.16 7.42 2.34
CA TYR A 83 4.06 6.87 1.54
C TYR A 83 2.96 6.34 2.45
N ILE A 84 1.74 6.77 2.21
CA ILE A 84 0.56 6.32 2.96
C ILE A 84 -0.29 5.48 2.01
N LEU A 85 -0.47 4.20 2.33
CA LEU A 85 -1.25 3.26 1.53
C LEU A 85 -2.52 2.89 2.27
N THR A 86 -3.64 2.86 1.56
CA THR A 86 -4.92 2.39 2.12
C THR A 86 -5.39 1.16 1.37
N GLU A 87 -5.77 0.12 2.09
CA GLU A 87 -6.26 -1.13 1.50
C GLU A 87 -7.41 -1.74 2.29
N PHE A 88 -7.97 -2.81 1.71
CA PHE A 88 -8.82 -3.74 2.42
C PHE A 88 -8.44 -5.18 2.05
N HIS A 89 -8.00 -5.92 3.05
CA HIS A 89 -7.84 -7.36 2.99
C HIS A 89 -8.59 -8.01 4.16
N SER A 90 -9.25 -9.13 3.88
CA SER A 90 -9.87 -9.99 4.89
C SER A 90 -8.80 -10.58 5.82
N SER A 91 -9.21 -11.02 7.01
CA SER A 91 -8.33 -11.74 7.95
C SER A 91 -8.21 -13.23 7.64
N ASP A 92 -8.87 -13.72 6.57
CA ASP A 92 -8.67 -15.09 6.09
C ASP A 92 -7.23 -15.31 5.56
N ALA A 93 -6.89 -16.56 5.26
CA ALA A 93 -5.54 -16.91 4.79
C ALA A 93 -5.14 -16.17 3.51
N VAL A 94 -6.10 -15.86 2.63
CA VAL A 94 -5.85 -15.18 1.34
C VAL A 94 -5.60 -13.69 1.56
N GLY A 95 -6.42 -13.05 2.37
CA GLY A 95 -6.24 -11.65 2.74
C GLY A 95 -4.99 -11.42 3.60
N SER A 96 -4.69 -12.32 4.54
CA SER A 96 -3.47 -12.29 5.34
C SER A 96 -2.20 -12.45 4.49
N ALA A 97 -2.19 -13.39 3.53
CA ALA A 97 -1.07 -13.55 2.61
C ALA A 97 -0.87 -12.30 1.74
N THR A 98 -1.96 -11.65 1.31
CA THR A 98 -1.86 -10.42 0.52
C THR A 98 -1.32 -9.25 1.36
N CYS A 99 -1.73 -9.12 2.63
CA CYS A 99 -1.12 -8.16 3.55
C CYS A 99 0.38 -8.43 3.77
N ALA A 100 0.81 -9.70 3.82
CA ALA A 100 2.21 -10.06 3.94
C ALA A 100 3.04 -9.62 2.72
N GLU A 101 2.48 -9.69 1.50
CA GLU A 101 3.15 -9.17 0.28
C GLU A 101 3.43 -7.66 0.39
N TYR A 102 2.51 -6.89 0.98
CA TYR A 102 2.70 -5.45 1.21
C TYR A 102 3.78 -5.19 2.28
N LEU A 103 3.83 -6.02 3.32
CA LEU A 103 4.88 -5.96 4.34
C LEU A 103 6.25 -6.34 3.76
N GLU A 104 6.33 -7.39 2.94
CA GLU A 104 7.57 -7.78 2.26
C GLU A 104 8.06 -6.71 1.29
N ALA A 105 7.16 -6.13 0.50
CA ALA A 105 7.44 -4.96 -0.33
C ALA A 105 7.99 -3.80 0.50
N ALA A 106 7.33 -3.49 1.62
CA ALA A 106 7.77 -2.45 2.52
C ALA A 106 9.14 -2.78 3.09
N VAL A 107 9.40 -4.00 3.59
CA VAL A 107 10.69 -4.47 4.15
C VAL A 107 11.82 -4.46 3.12
N ARG A 108 11.53 -4.85 1.87
CA ARG A 108 12.51 -4.80 0.75
C ARG A 108 12.82 -3.37 0.34
N ALA A 109 11.85 -2.47 0.48
CA ALA A 109 12.10 -1.04 0.35
C ALA A 109 12.91 -0.52 1.55
N TRP A 110 12.39 -0.65 2.78
CA TRP A 110 12.85 -0.06 4.05
C TRP A 110 12.17 -0.64 5.33
N LEU A 111 12.59 -0.22 6.54
CA LEU A 111 11.92 -0.54 7.81
C LEU A 111 10.45 -0.05 7.84
N CYS A 112 9.49 -0.95 8.07
CA CYS A 112 8.05 -0.65 8.08
C CYS A 112 7.48 -0.53 9.50
N ALA A 113 6.49 0.37 9.70
CA ALA A 113 5.58 0.37 10.83
C ALA A 113 4.16 0.01 10.33
N CYS A 114 3.78 -1.27 10.46
CA CYS A 114 2.42 -1.73 10.14
C CYS A 114 1.48 -1.53 11.34
N PHE A 115 0.36 -0.82 11.13
CA PHE A 115 -0.75 -0.77 12.08
C PHE A 115 -1.89 -1.66 11.57
N GLY A 116 -2.30 -2.67 12.37
CA GLY A 116 -3.58 -3.38 12.16
C GLY A 116 -3.53 -4.82 11.64
N CYS A 117 -2.37 -5.47 11.51
CA CYS A 117 -2.29 -6.92 11.21
C CYS A 117 -2.06 -7.82 12.45
N ALA A 118 -1.97 -7.23 13.65
CA ALA A 118 -1.85 -8.00 14.89
C ALA A 118 -3.24 -8.23 15.51
N GLY A 119 -3.88 -9.34 15.10
CA GLY A 119 -4.96 -10.01 15.83
C GLY A 119 -6.32 -9.32 15.85
N VAL A 120 -7.21 -9.74 14.95
CA VAL A 120 -8.63 -10.05 15.23
C VAL A 120 -9.09 -11.17 14.29
#